data_AF-A0A1G8RW96-F1
#
_entry.id   AF-A0A1G8RW96-F1
#
_cell.length_a   1.000
_cell.length_b   1.000
_cell.length_c   1.000
_cell.angle_alpha   90.00
_cell.angle_beta   90.00
_cell.angle_gamma   90.00
#
_symmetry.space_group_name_H-M   'P 1'
#
loop_
_entity.id
_entity.type
_entity.pdbx_description
1 polymer ?
#
loop_
_entity_poly.entity_id
_entity_poly.type
_entity_poly.pdbx_seq_one_letter_code
_entity_poly.pdbx_strand_id
1 'polypeptide(L)'
;MPTARKQLVSLQDTPFYHCVSRCVRRSFLCGVDTYTGISYEHRRDWVEKRLLALSDAFSIDICAFAVMTNHTHLVLHVDAPKANAWSTLEVLHRWHRVFAGTDLTRRYCDDDQRDNLTQVELNQVKRKAELYRTRLADLSWFMRSLNEYIAREANKEDECTGRFWEGRFKSQALLDEQALLACMA
;
A
#
# COMPACT_ATOMS: atom_id res chain seq x y z
N MET A 1 0.77 0.73 -26.75
CA MET A 1 -0.39 0.72 -25.81
C MET A 1 0.15 0.43 -24.42
N PRO A 2 -0.21 1.19 -23.36
CA PRO A 2 0.21 0.84 -22.01
C PRO A 2 -0.49 -0.45 -21.56
N THR A 3 0.29 -1.48 -21.25
CA THR A 3 -0.18 -2.77 -20.74
C THR A 3 -0.88 -2.60 -19.39
N ALA A 4 -1.95 -3.36 -19.13
CA ALA A 4 -2.67 -3.27 -17.86
C ALA A 4 -1.82 -3.84 -16.71
N ARG A 5 -1.86 -3.24 -15.51
CA ARG A 5 -1.03 -3.69 -14.37
C ARG A 5 -1.23 -5.15 -13.98
N LYS A 6 -2.46 -5.67 -14.09
CA LYS A 6 -2.75 -7.10 -13.88
C LYS A 6 -2.01 -8.04 -14.84
N GLN A 7 -1.45 -7.50 -15.92
CA GLN A 7 -0.62 -8.19 -16.91
C GLN A 7 0.88 -7.85 -16.75
N LEU A 8 1.23 -6.88 -15.89
CA LEU A 8 2.61 -6.48 -15.59
C LEU A 8 3.12 -7.05 -14.26
N VAL A 9 2.21 -7.43 -13.36
CA VAL A 9 2.52 -8.12 -12.10
C VAL A 9 2.15 -9.58 -12.28
N SER A 10 3.17 -10.44 -12.26
CA SER A 10 3.06 -11.89 -12.34
C SER A 10 3.84 -12.50 -11.20
N LEU A 11 3.13 -12.99 -10.18
CA LEU A 11 3.75 -13.67 -9.04
C LEU A 11 4.29 -15.06 -9.41
N GLN A 12 3.97 -15.56 -10.60
CA GLN A 12 4.58 -16.77 -11.15
C GLN A 12 6.01 -16.52 -11.63
N ASP A 13 6.28 -15.31 -12.12
CA ASP A 13 7.61 -14.94 -12.65
C ASP A 13 8.53 -14.42 -11.54
N THR A 14 8.02 -13.54 -10.66
CA THR A 14 8.75 -13.06 -9.49
C THR A 14 7.82 -12.46 -8.43
N PRO A 15 8.12 -12.62 -7.13
CA PRO A 15 7.44 -11.89 -6.07
C PRO A 15 8.04 -10.49 -5.80
N PHE A 16 9.17 -10.12 -6.44
CA PHE A 16 9.89 -8.86 -6.17
C PHE A 16 9.61 -7.78 -7.22
N TYR A 17 9.29 -6.57 -6.76
CA TYR A 17 8.97 -5.43 -7.61
C TYR A 17 9.60 -4.14 -7.11
N HIS A 18 10.19 -3.38 -8.04
CA HIS A 18 10.58 -1.99 -7.82
C HIS A 18 9.43 -1.05 -8.24
N CYS A 19 8.93 -0.27 -7.28
CA CYS A 19 7.83 0.66 -7.43
C CYS A 19 8.31 2.10 -7.29
N VAL A 20 7.85 2.97 -8.20
CA VAL A 20 8.17 4.41 -8.18
C VAL A 20 6.90 5.25 -8.33
N SER A 21 6.68 6.17 -7.40
CA SER A 21 5.63 7.19 -7.48
C SER A 21 6.24 8.58 -7.47
N ARG A 22 5.87 9.43 -8.43
CA ARG A 22 6.41 10.79 -8.58
C ARG A 22 5.33 11.84 -8.36
N CYS A 23 5.69 12.91 -7.67
CA CYS A 23 4.85 14.08 -7.42
C CYS A 23 4.68 14.92 -8.70
N VAL A 24 3.57 15.63 -8.80
CA VAL A 24 3.32 16.62 -9.86
C VAL A 24 3.41 18.05 -9.33
N ARG A 25 3.27 19.05 -10.21
CA ARG A 25 3.16 20.49 -9.86
C ARG A 25 4.34 21.09 -9.08
N ARG A 26 5.54 20.50 -9.16
CA ARG A 26 6.67 20.85 -8.28
C ARG A 26 6.33 20.71 -6.78
N SER A 27 5.37 19.85 -6.44
CA SER A 27 5.09 19.50 -5.04
C SER A 27 6.29 18.76 -4.45
N PHE A 28 6.66 19.14 -3.23
CA PHE A 28 7.73 18.51 -2.48
C PHE A 28 7.17 17.38 -1.62
N LEU A 29 7.74 16.19 -1.80
CA LEU A 29 7.56 15.06 -0.92
C LEU A 29 8.48 15.15 0.30
N CYS A 30 9.67 15.73 0.13
CA CYS A 30 10.60 16.14 1.17
C CYS A 30 11.59 17.15 0.56
N GLY A 31 12.57 17.64 1.31
CA GLY A 31 13.52 18.65 0.84
C GLY A 31 13.12 20.07 1.17
N VAL A 32 14.01 21.00 0.84
CA VAL A 32 13.79 22.44 0.97
C VAL A 32 13.45 23.01 -0.40
N ASP A 33 12.35 23.76 -0.47
CA ASP A 33 12.04 24.53 -1.66
C ASP A 33 13.00 25.72 -1.75
N THR A 34 13.88 25.70 -2.76
CA THR A 34 14.90 26.74 -2.96
C THR A 34 14.31 28.11 -3.29
N TYR A 35 13.04 28.19 -3.72
CA TYR A 35 12.40 29.46 -4.04
C TYR A 35 11.77 30.12 -2.80
N THR A 36 11.05 29.36 -1.99
CA THR A 36 10.36 29.87 -0.80
C THR A 36 11.17 29.74 0.49
N GLY A 37 12.19 28.88 0.51
CA GLY A 37 12.95 28.50 1.71
C GLY A 37 12.21 27.55 2.65
N ILE A 38 11.00 27.10 2.29
CA ILE A 38 10.19 26.21 3.13
C ILE A 38 10.79 24.80 3.12
N SER A 39 10.96 24.22 4.30
CA SER A 39 11.39 22.84 4.46
C SER A 39 10.19 21.90 4.55
N TYR A 40 10.23 20.84 3.76
CA TYR A 40 9.27 19.73 3.75
C TYR A 40 9.89 18.42 4.24
N GLU A 41 11.09 18.46 4.83
CA GLU A 41 11.80 17.27 5.32
C GLU A 41 10.97 16.42 6.29
N HIS A 42 10.10 17.05 7.09
CA HIS A 42 9.18 16.37 8.02
C HIS A 42 8.22 15.40 7.33
N ARG A 43 7.91 15.60 6.04
CA ARG A 43 7.03 14.70 5.28
C ARG A 43 7.68 13.33 5.03
N ARG A 44 9.01 13.20 5.17
CA ARG A 44 9.68 11.88 5.12
C ARG A 44 9.14 10.96 6.21
N ASP A 45 8.95 11.48 7.42
CA ASP A 45 8.37 10.72 8.54
C ASP A 45 6.96 10.20 8.23
N TRP A 46 6.16 10.97 7.48
CA TRP A 46 4.82 10.52 7.08
C TRP A 46 4.89 9.31 6.18
N VAL A 47 5.83 9.30 5.22
CA VAL A 47 6.07 8.18 4.32
C VAL A 47 6.55 6.96 5.12
N GLU A 48 7.55 7.12 5.97
CA GLU A 48 8.13 6.03 6.77
C GLU A 48 7.10 5.39 7.71
N LYS A 49 6.39 6.21 8.51
CA LYS A 49 5.33 5.71 9.42
C LYS A 49 4.21 5.02 8.64
N ARG A 50 3.84 5.54 7.48
CA ARG A 50 2.81 4.92 6.64
C ARG A 50 3.29 3.59 6.06
N LEU A 51 4.53 3.51 5.60
CA LEU A 51 5.13 2.28 5.10
C LEU A 51 5.12 1.18 6.16
N LEU A 52 5.54 1.49 7.39
CA LEU A 52 5.50 0.56 8.52
C LEU A 52 4.08 0.07 8.82
N ALA A 53 3.11 0.99 8.90
CA ALA A 53 1.71 0.62 9.12
C ALA A 53 1.14 -0.28 7.99
N LEU A 54 1.60 -0.09 6.75
CA LEU A 54 1.18 -0.91 5.62
C LEU A 54 1.87 -2.28 5.64
N SER A 55 3.16 -2.39 5.95
CA SER A 55 3.86 -3.68 6.06
C SER A 55 3.30 -4.56 7.18
N ASP A 56 2.81 -3.96 8.27
CA ASP A 56 2.19 -4.70 9.37
C ASP A 56 0.83 -5.31 8.99
N ALA A 57 0.12 -4.70 8.05
CA ALA A 57 -1.21 -5.12 7.63
C ALA A 57 -1.19 -6.00 6.37
N PHE A 58 -0.42 -5.61 5.36
CA PHE A 58 -0.35 -6.28 4.06
C PHE A 58 0.54 -7.52 4.13
N SER A 59 0.34 -8.42 3.16
CA SER A 59 1.25 -9.54 2.90
C SER A 59 2.32 -9.13 1.90
N ILE A 60 2.91 -7.96 2.16
CA ILE A 60 3.90 -7.33 1.29
C ILE A 60 4.99 -6.79 2.19
N ASP A 61 6.19 -7.33 2.05
CA ASP A 61 7.35 -6.89 2.80
C ASP A 61 8.06 -5.76 2.03
N ILE A 62 8.68 -4.85 2.77
CA ILE A 62 9.47 -3.75 2.22
C ILE A 62 10.94 -4.15 2.34
N CYS A 63 11.57 -4.50 1.22
CA CYS A 63 12.97 -4.88 1.19
C CYS A 63 13.88 -3.64 1.30
N ALA A 64 13.51 -2.58 0.60
CA ALA A 64 14.22 -1.30 0.64
C ALA A 64 13.28 -0.15 0.25
N PHE A 65 13.59 1.06 0.70
CA PHE A 65 12.90 2.27 0.25
C PHE A 65 13.82 3.48 0.21
N ALA A 66 13.49 4.45 -0.63
CA ALA A 66 14.09 5.78 -0.63
C ALA A 66 13.03 6.85 -0.87
N VAL A 67 13.12 7.95 -0.12
CA VAL A 67 12.24 9.11 -0.23
C VAL A 67 13.05 10.28 -0.76
N MET A 68 12.87 10.56 -2.04
CA MET A 68 13.48 11.70 -2.74
C MET A 68 12.57 12.91 -2.65
N THR A 69 13.10 14.09 -3.00
CA THR A 69 12.37 15.37 -2.89
C THR A 69 11.02 15.39 -3.61
N ASN A 70 10.85 14.62 -4.68
CA ASN A 70 9.61 14.57 -5.46
C ASN A 70 9.17 13.16 -5.88
N HIS A 71 9.75 12.10 -5.32
CA HIS A 71 9.32 10.73 -5.65
C HIS A 71 9.79 9.71 -4.61
N THR A 72 9.13 8.56 -4.58
CA THR A 72 9.52 7.40 -3.78
C THR A 72 10.06 6.28 -4.65
N HIS A 73 11.02 5.53 -4.11
CA HIS A 73 11.44 4.22 -4.61
C HIS A 73 11.11 3.19 -3.54
N LEU A 74 10.48 2.08 -3.92
CA LEU A 74 10.15 0.97 -3.03
C LEU A 74 10.53 -0.35 -3.69
N VAL A 75 11.31 -1.17 -3.01
CA VAL A 75 11.53 -2.57 -3.38
C VAL A 75 10.62 -3.41 -2.49
N LEU A 76 9.65 -4.06 -3.11
CA LEU A 76 8.56 -4.76 -2.43
C LEU A 76 8.59 -6.24 -2.77
N HIS A 77 8.33 -7.07 -1.78
CA HIS A 77 8.19 -8.52 -1.90
C HIS A 77 6.75 -8.92 -1.58
N VAL A 78 6.06 -9.56 -2.53
CA VAL A 78 4.68 -10.03 -2.33
C VAL A 78 4.67 -11.47 -1.82
N ASP A 79 4.27 -11.66 -0.56
CA ASP A 79 4.19 -12.98 0.08
C ASP A 79 2.76 -13.53 -0.03
N ALA A 80 2.42 -14.09 -1.18
CA ALA A 80 1.12 -14.74 -1.39
C ALA A 80 0.87 -15.96 -0.47
N PRO A 81 1.86 -16.84 -0.20
CA PRO A 81 1.69 -17.92 0.78
C PRO A 81 1.25 -17.44 2.16
N LYS A 82 1.87 -16.38 2.70
CA LYS A 82 1.48 -15.78 3.99
C LYS A 82 0.04 -15.29 3.99
N ALA A 83 -0.41 -14.63 2.92
CA ALA A 83 -1.81 -14.20 2.79
C ALA A 83 -2.78 -15.38 2.79
N ASN A 84 -2.44 -16.47 2.08
CA ASN A 84 -3.26 -17.67 1.96
C ASN A 84 -3.35 -18.47 3.26
N ALA A 85 -2.35 -18.38 4.13
CA ALA A 85 -2.35 -19.01 5.45
C ALA A 85 -3.27 -18.31 6.47
N TRP A 86 -3.68 -17.06 6.23
CA TRP A 86 -4.51 -16.32 7.17
C TRP A 86 -5.94 -16.83 7.25
N SER A 87 -6.43 -16.99 8.48
CA SER A 87 -7.85 -17.22 8.75
C SER A 87 -8.70 -16.03 8.34
N THR A 88 -10.02 -16.23 8.21
CA THR A 88 -10.99 -15.14 7.98
C THR A 88 -10.81 -14.02 9.00
N LEU A 89 -10.67 -14.36 10.27
CA LEU A 89 -10.54 -13.40 11.36
C LEU A 89 -9.24 -12.58 11.23
N GLU A 90 -8.11 -13.24 10.96
CA GLU A 90 -6.81 -12.60 10.76
C GLU A 90 -6.84 -11.61 9.58
N VAL A 91 -7.44 -12.01 8.44
CA VAL A 91 -7.62 -11.14 7.28
C VAL A 91 -8.41 -9.88 7.64
N LEU A 92 -9.50 -10.03 8.40
CA LEU A 92 -10.33 -8.89 8.79
C LEU A 92 -9.61 -7.98 9.78
N HIS A 93 -8.91 -8.51 10.79
CA HIS A 93 -8.11 -7.69 11.70
C HIS A 93 -7.04 -6.90 10.96
N ARG A 94 -6.31 -7.52 10.03
CA ARG A 94 -5.32 -6.84 9.18
C ARG A 94 -5.96 -5.75 8.32
N TRP A 95 -7.08 -6.05 7.68
CA TRP A 95 -7.83 -5.07 6.90
C TRP A 95 -8.26 -3.88 7.76
N HIS A 96 -8.75 -4.13 8.98
CA HIS A 96 -9.23 -3.12 9.91
C HIS A 96 -8.14 -2.19 10.47
N ARG A 97 -6.87 -2.59 10.41
CA ARG A 97 -5.74 -1.70 10.78
C ARG A 97 -5.56 -0.52 9.82
N VAL A 98 -5.94 -0.69 8.55
CA VAL A 98 -5.69 0.32 7.49
C VAL A 98 -6.99 0.90 6.94
N PHE A 99 -8.08 0.13 6.98
CA PHE A 99 -9.36 0.49 6.40
C PHE A 99 -10.48 0.28 7.41
N ALA A 100 -11.48 1.16 7.43
CA ALA A 100 -12.61 1.02 8.36
C ALA A 100 -13.36 -0.32 8.23
N GLY A 101 -13.47 -0.86 7.00
CA GLY A 101 -14.30 -2.02 6.68
C GLY A 101 -15.79 -1.77 6.95
N THR A 102 -16.59 -2.85 7.00
CA THR A 102 -18.05 -2.77 7.15
C THR A 102 -18.50 -3.11 8.56
N ASP A 103 -19.73 -2.71 8.92
CA ASP A 103 -20.33 -3.08 10.20
C ASP A 103 -20.32 -4.60 10.41
N LEU A 104 -20.83 -5.36 9.44
CA LEU A 104 -20.83 -6.81 9.47
C LEU A 104 -19.45 -7.44 9.72
N THR A 105 -18.39 -6.92 9.09
CA THR A 105 -17.03 -7.43 9.30
C THR A 105 -16.47 -7.07 10.68
N ARG A 106 -16.88 -5.93 11.25
CA ARG A 106 -16.51 -5.54 12.62
C ARG A 106 -17.24 -6.41 13.65
N ARG A 107 -18.54 -6.67 13.47
CA ARG A 107 -19.29 -7.61 14.31
C ARG A 107 -18.70 -9.01 14.28
N TYR A 108 -18.20 -9.46 13.12
CA TYR A 108 -17.49 -10.75 13.06
C TYR A 108 -16.16 -10.73 13.83
N CYS A 109 -15.48 -9.58 13.96
CA CYS A 109 -14.25 -9.48 14.74
C CYS A 109 -14.49 -9.33 16.25
N ASP A 110 -15.73 -9.13 16.66
CA ASP A 110 -16.16 -9.03 18.06
C ASP A 110 -16.70 -10.40 18.50
N ASP A 111 -16.10 -10.99 19.53
CA ASP A 111 -16.42 -12.35 19.97
C ASP A 111 -17.86 -12.45 20.52
N ASP A 112 -18.37 -11.41 21.21
CA ASP A 112 -19.73 -11.40 21.77
C ASP A 112 -20.80 -11.31 20.67
N GLN A 113 -20.44 -10.72 19.52
CA GLN A 113 -21.35 -10.52 18.40
C GLN A 113 -21.23 -11.60 17.32
N ARG A 114 -20.07 -12.26 17.21
CA ARG A 114 -19.80 -13.26 16.16
C ARG A 114 -20.79 -14.42 16.22
N ASP A 115 -21.11 -14.90 17.42
CA ASP A 115 -22.00 -16.05 17.61
C ASP A 115 -23.47 -15.74 17.28
N ASN A 116 -23.83 -14.46 17.25
CA ASN A 116 -25.16 -13.99 16.88
C ASN A 116 -25.35 -13.80 15.37
N LEU A 117 -24.31 -14.02 14.56
CA LEU A 117 -24.38 -13.88 13.11
C LEU A 117 -25.14 -15.05 12.48
N THR A 118 -26.10 -14.73 11.63
CA THR A 118 -26.82 -15.72 10.83
C THR A 118 -25.88 -16.39 9.80
N GLN A 119 -26.25 -17.57 9.31
CA GLN A 119 -25.48 -18.26 8.29
C GLN A 119 -25.28 -17.43 7.00
N VAL A 120 -26.26 -16.60 6.64
CA VAL A 120 -26.19 -15.70 5.48
C VAL A 120 -25.12 -14.63 5.71
N GLU A 121 -25.11 -14.04 6.89
CA GLU A 121 -24.12 -13.04 7.30
C GLU A 121 -22.70 -13.64 7.36
N LEU A 122 -22.54 -14.83 7.93
CA LEU A 122 -21.27 -15.56 7.95
C LEU A 122 -20.74 -15.82 6.53
N ASN A 123 -21.62 -16.20 5.60
CA ASN A 123 -21.25 -16.39 4.20
C ASN A 123 -20.81 -15.08 3.53
N GLN A 124 -21.48 -13.96 3.83
CA GLN A 124 -21.09 -12.64 3.34
C GLN A 124 -19.74 -12.19 3.90
N VAL A 125 -19.47 -12.45 5.19
CA VAL A 125 -18.18 -12.18 5.81
C VAL A 125 -17.07 -12.94 5.11
N LYS A 126 -17.23 -14.26 4.91
CA LYS A 126 -16.23 -15.09 4.22
C LYS A 126 -15.92 -14.55 2.83
N ARG A 127 -16.95 -14.18 2.05
CA ARG A 127 -16.76 -13.57 0.72
C ARG A 127 -15.98 -12.24 0.77
N LYS A 128 -16.25 -11.39 1.77
CA LYS A 128 -15.50 -10.14 1.96
C LYS A 128 -14.06 -10.42 2.38
N ALA A 129 -13.84 -11.39 3.26
CA ALA A 129 -12.50 -11.78 3.68
C ALA A 129 -11.67 -12.30 2.50
N GLU A 130 -12.22 -13.13 1.62
CA GLU A 130 -11.52 -13.56 0.39
C GLU A 130 -11.09 -12.35 -0.46
N LEU A 131 -12.00 -11.40 -0.69
CA LEU A 131 -11.68 -10.17 -1.41
C LEU A 131 -10.58 -9.36 -0.72
N TYR A 132 -10.64 -9.21 0.60
CA TYR A 132 -9.66 -8.46 1.37
C TYR A 132 -8.30 -9.17 1.36
N ARG A 133 -8.26 -10.50 1.44
CA ARG A 133 -7.03 -11.29 1.32
C ARG A 133 -6.32 -11.01 0.01
N THR A 134 -7.04 -11.06 -1.12
CA THR A 134 -6.46 -10.72 -2.43
C THR A 134 -5.91 -9.29 -2.46
N ARG A 135 -6.63 -8.33 -1.86
CA ARG A 135 -6.20 -6.93 -1.82
C ARG A 135 -4.99 -6.69 -0.92
N LEU A 136 -4.89 -7.40 0.20
CA LEU A 136 -3.77 -7.31 1.14
C LEU A 136 -2.48 -7.93 0.57
N ALA A 137 -2.58 -8.72 -0.50
CA ALA A 137 -1.44 -9.22 -1.27
C ALA A 137 -1.29 -8.53 -2.64
N ASP A 138 -2.01 -7.42 -2.89
CA ASP A 138 -1.99 -6.73 -4.18
C ASP A 138 -1.12 -5.47 -4.13
N LEU A 139 -0.12 -5.44 -5.02
CA LEU A 139 0.84 -4.34 -5.14
C LEU A 139 0.16 -2.98 -5.43
N SER A 140 -0.90 -2.98 -6.23
CA SER A 140 -1.62 -1.74 -6.55
C SER A 140 -2.43 -1.22 -5.35
N TRP A 141 -2.98 -2.11 -4.52
CA TRP A 141 -3.63 -1.75 -3.27
C TRP A 141 -2.64 -1.22 -2.23
N PHE A 142 -1.44 -1.79 -2.15
CA PHE A 142 -0.38 -1.27 -1.30
C PHE A 142 0.01 0.15 -1.73
N MET A 143 0.38 0.32 -3.01
CA MET A 143 0.79 1.62 -3.56
C MET A 143 -0.32 2.67 -3.49
N ARG A 144 -1.57 2.28 -3.71
CA ARG A 144 -2.72 3.17 -3.52
C ARG A 144 -2.83 3.64 -2.06
N SER A 145 -2.72 2.72 -1.11
CA SER A 145 -2.87 3.01 0.33
C SER A 145 -1.79 3.94 0.86
N LEU A 146 -0.59 3.87 0.30
CA LEU A 146 0.50 4.80 0.56
C LEU A 146 0.24 6.15 -0.10
N ASN A 147 0.06 6.17 -1.42
CA ASN A 147 -0.05 7.40 -2.20
C ASN A 147 -1.26 8.24 -1.77
N GLU A 148 -2.41 7.61 -1.51
CA GLU A 148 -3.62 8.32 -1.11
C GLU A 148 -3.44 9.02 0.25
N TYR A 149 -2.80 8.36 1.22
CA TYR A 149 -2.52 8.94 2.53
C TYR A 149 -1.63 10.17 2.41
N ILE A 150 -0.48 10.03 1.74
CA ILE A 150 0.48 11.14 1.57
C ILE A 150 -0.13 12.29 0.77
N ALA A 151 -0.90 12.00 -0.27
CA ALA A 151 -1.57 13.04 -1.06
C ALA A 151 -2.58 13.84 -0.22
N ARG A 152 -3.30 13.18 0.68
CA ARG A 152 -4.27 13.85 1.57
C ARG A 152 -3.55 14.74 2.59
N GLU A 153 -2.51 14.24 3.24
CA GLU A 153 -1.74 15.03 4.22
C GLU A 153 -1.05 16.22 3.56
N ALA A 154 -0.36 16.00 2.44
CA ALA A 154 0.33 17.06 1.72
C ALA A 154 -0.64 18.11 1.16
N ASN A 155 -1.73 17.72 0.49
CA ASN A 155 -2.71 18.69 -0.02
C ASN A 155 -3.39 19.48 1.10
N LYS A 156 -3.60 18.86 2.27
CA LYS A 156 -4.16 19.54 3.44
C LYS A 156 -3.17 20.56 4.01
N GLU A 157 -1.89 20.21 4.14
CA GLU A 157 -0.83 21.13 4.57
C GLU A 157 -0.62 22.27 3.57
N ASP A 158 -0.68 21.97 2.26
CA ASP A 158 -0.53 22.95 1.18
C ASP A 158 -1.82 23.76 0.90
N GLU A 159 -2.89 23.55 1.68
CA GLU A 159 -4.21 24.18 1.51
C GLU A 159 -4.73 24.15 0.06
N CYS A 160 -4.47 23.05 -0.65
CA CYS A 160 -4.77 22.93 -2.07
C CYS A 160 -5.63 21.72 -2.41
N THR A 161 -6.22 21.75 -3.62
CA THR A 161 -6.95 20.62 -4.18
C THR A 161 -6.27 20.08 -5.43
N GLY A 162 -6.64 18.88 -5.86
CA GLY A 162 -6.13 18.25 -7.07
C GLY A 162 -5.12 17.13 -6.83
N ARG A 163 -4.39 16.77 -7.89
CA ARG A 163 -3.46 15.62 -7.88
C ARG A 163 -2.13 16.00 -7.24
N PHE A 164 -1.69 15.18 -6.28
CA PHE A 164 -0.34 15.25 -5.71
C PHE A 164 0.65 14.35 -6.49
N TRP A 165 0.21 13.17 -6.91
CA TRP A 165 1.00 12.20 -7.68
C TRP A 165 0.70 12.25 -9.18
N GLU A 166 1.67 11.80 -9.98
CA GLU A 166 1.44 11.41 -11.36
C GLU A 166 0.34 10.34 -11.45
N GLY A 167 -0.29 10.22 -12.62
CA GLY A 167 -1.48 9.38 -12.76
C GLY A 167 -1.27 7.90 -12.38
N ARG A 168 -0.07 7.36 -12.58
CA ARG A 168 0.25 5.96 -12.33
C ARG A 168 1.65 5.82 -11.73
N PHE A 169 1.78 5.10 -10.61
CA PHE A 169 3.08 4.56 -10.19
C PHE A 169 3.62 3.58 -11.24
N LYS A 170 4.94 3.54 -11.39
CA LYS A 170 5.67 2.56 -12.20
C LYS A 170 5.99 1.34 -11.36
N SER A 171 5.93 0.16 -11.96
CA SER A 171 6.31 -1.12 -11.34
C SER A 171 7.20 -1.90 -12.30
N GLN A 172 8.37 -2.31 -11.84
CA GLN A 172 9.31 -3.14 -12.58
C GLN A 172 9.53 -4.46 -11.83
N ALA A 173 9.32 -5.58 -12.51
CA ALA A 173 9.63 -6.91 -11.97
C ALA A 173 11.15 -7.07 -11.82
N LEU A 174 11.59 -7.61 -10.69
CA LEU A 174 12.98 -7.95 -10.42
C LEU A 174 13.12 -9.48 -10.54
N LEU A 175 13.70 -9.94 -11.65
CA LEU A 175 13.66 -11.35 -12.06
C LEU A 175 14.82 -12.19 -11.51
N ASP A 176 15.86 -11.57 -11.01
CA ASP A 176 17.03 -12.24 -10.44
C ASP A 176 17.58 -11.47 -9.22
N GLU A 177 18.41 -12.16 -8.45
CA GLU A 177 19.03 -11.62 -7.23
C GLU A 177 19.97 -10.45 -7.53
N GLN A 178 20.60 -10.42 -8.71
CA GLN A 178 21.50 -9.33 -9.10
C GLN A 178 20.72 -8.04 -9.34
N ALA A 179 19.58 -8.10 -10.03
CA ALA A 179 18.67 -6.98 -10.23
C ALA A 179 18.09 -6.50 -8.89
N LEU A 180 17.81 -7.41 -7.96
CA LEU A 180 17.36 -7.07 -6.62
C LEU A 180 18.45 -6.32 -5.85
N LEU A 181 19.66 -6.87 -5.76
CA LEU A 181 20.80 -6.25 -5.07
C LEU A 181 21.18 -4.91 -5.69
N ALA A 182 21.22 -4.82 -7.03
CA ALA A 182 21.52 -3.59 -7.75
C ALA A 182 20.45 -2.49 -7.53
N CYS A 183 19.19 -2.87 -7.30
CA CYS A 183 18.12 -1.92 -7.01
C CYS A 183 18.12 -1.44 -5.54
N MET A 184 18.75 -2.21 -4.63
CA MET A 184 18.86 -1.87 -3.21
C MET A 184 20.16 -1.13 -2.85
N ALA A 185 21.17 -1.18 -3.72
CA ALA A 185 22.45 -0.48 -3.58
C ALA A 185 22.34 1.01 -3.90
#